data_AF-A0A927XT71-F1
#
_entry.id   AF-A0A927XT71-F1
#
_cell.length_a   1.000
_cell.length_b   1.000
_cell.length_c   1.000
_cell.angle_alpha   90.00
_cell.angle_beta   90.00
_cell.angle_gamma   90.00
#
_symmetry.space_group_name_H-M   'P 1'
#
loop_
_entity.id
_entity.type
_entity.pdbx_description
1 polymer ?
#
loop_
_entity_poly.entity_id
_entity_poly.type
_entity_poly.pdbx_seq_one_letter_code
_entity_poly.pdbx_strand_id
1 'polypeptide(L)'
;MKLSQLTTDQLADVLIRLTPPLCRILRDEQALAALDELSFTGLDVQPPLLTLSRLWEKLVPLLLERHAADFYEALSILTGKPAEALRLQPGLATLADLMSVWDSQLASFFSCAGSAEQERS
;
A
#
# COMPACT_ATOMS: atom_id res chain seq x y z
N MET A 1 -0.74 10.63 8.34
CA MET A 1 -1.13 11.82 7.55
C MET A 1 -2.05 11.36 6.42
N LYS A 2 -2.91 12.22 5.86
CA LYS A 2 -3.66 11.86 4.64
C LYS A 2 -2.82 12.22 3.42
N LEU A 3 -2.60 11.26 2.53
CA LEU A 3 -1.77 11.49 1.35
C LEU A 3 -2.40 12.52 0.39
N SER A 4 -3.73 12.68 0.34
CA SER A 4 -4.40 13.68 -0.54
C SER A 4 -4.18 15.13 -0.12
N GLN A 5 -3.77 15.34 1.13
CA GLN A 5 -3.57 16.67 1.69
C GLN A 5 -2.13 17.15 1.52
N LEU A 6 -1.26 16.30 0.96
CA LEU A 6 0.13 16.65 0.66
C LEU A 6 0.18 17.52 -0.60
N THR A 7 1.06 18.52 -0.59
CA THR A 7 1.43 19.22 -1.82
C THR A 7 2.17 18.27 -2.76
N THR A 8 2.26 18.60 -4.05
CA THR A 8 2.99 17.80 -5.04
C THR A 8 4.43 17.50 -4.60
N ASP A 9 5.13 18.49 -4.04
CA ASP A 9 6.51 18.31 -3.56
C ASP A 9 6.58 17.38 -2.34
N GLN A 10 5.62 17.49 -1.41
CA GLN A 10 5.54 16.60 -0.25
C GLN A 10 5.17 15.17 -0.65
N LEU A 11 4.28 15.01 -1.62
CA LEU A 11 3.93 13.71 -2.17
C LEU A 11 5.14 13.09 -2.90
N ALA A 12 5.87 13.87 -3.68
CA ALA A 12 7.09 13.43 -4.33
C ALA A 12 8.14 12.94 -3.32
N ASP A 13 8.38 13.69 -2.24
CA ASP A 13 9.28 13.26 -1.16
C ASP A 13 8.83 11.96 -0.49
N VAL A 14 7.53 11.80 -0.25
CA VAL A 14 6.96 10.57 0.30
C VAL A 14 7.15 9.39 -0.66
N LEU A 15 6.91 9.58 -1.96
CA LEU A 15 7.11 8.56 -2.99
C LEU A 15 8.58 8.16 -3.12
N ILE A 16 9.50 9.12 -3.10
CA ILE A 16 10.95 8.87 -3.12
C ILE A 16 11.35 8.02 -1.91
N ARG A 17 10.84 8.34 -0.71
CA ARG A 17 11.12 7.57 0.51
C ARG A 17 10.47 6.20 0.52
N LEU A 18 9.30 6.04 -0.11
CA LEU A 18 8.61 4.75 -0.25
C LEU A 18 9.27 3.82 -1.27
N THR A 19 9.98 4.39 -2.25
CA THR A 19 10.55 3.62 -3.36
C THR A 19 11.53 2.53 -2.87
N PRO A 20 12.51 2.79 -1.97
CA PRO A 20 13.42 1.75 -1.49
C PRO A 20 12.75 0.53 -0.85
N PRO A 21 11.85 0.65 0.16
CA PRO A 21 11.19 -0.52 0.74
C PRO A 21 10.30 -1.24 -0.27
N LEU A 22 9.60 -0.51 -1.17
CA LEU A 22 8.82 -1.14 -2.23
C LEU A 22 9.68 -1.92 -3.22
N CYS A 23 10.82 -1.37 -3.65
CA CYS A 23 11.74 -2.08 -4.54
C CYS A 23 12.31 -3.35 -3.91
N ARG A 24 12.51 -3.39 -2.59
CA ARG A 24 12.98 -4.60 -1.89
C ARG A 24 11.89 -5.67 -1.83
N ILE A 25 10.63 -5.27 -1.60
CA ILE A 25 9.47 -6.16 -1.64
C ILE A 25 9.25 -6.70 -3.06
N LEU A 26 9.24 -5.83 -4.07
CA LEU A 26 8.95 -6.19 -5.47
C LEU A 26 10.05 -7.04 -6.14
N ARG A 27 11.24 -7.12 -5.54
CA ARG A 27 12.31 -8.03 -5.99
C ARG A 27 12.12 -9.46 -5.51
N ASP A 28 11.20 -9.70 -4.56
CA ASP A 28 10.86 -11.04 -4.12
C ASP A 28 9.78 -11.62 -5.03
N GLU A 29 10.13 -12.68 -5.75
CA GLU A 29 9.23 -13.35 -6.70
C GLU A 29 7.94 -13.85 -6.05
N GLN A 30 7.96 -14.22 -4.76
CA GLN A 30 6.74 -14.67 -4.07
C GLN A 30 5.85 -13.49 -3.69
N ALA A 31 6.44 -12.35 -3.32
CA ALA A 31 5.68 -11.12 -3.07
C ALA A 31 5.09 -10.57 -4.37
N LEU A 32 5.83 -10.64 -5.47
CA LEU A 32 5.37 -10.24 -6.78
C LEU A 32 4.24 -11.16 -7.28
N ALA A 33 4.39 -12.47 -7.15
CA ALA A 33 3.33 -13.42 -7.49
C ALA A 33 2.06 -13.22 -6.65
N ALA A 34 2.21 -12.95 -5.35
CA ALA A 34 1.07 -12.62 -4.48
C ALA A 34 0.39 -11.30 -4.88
N LEU A 35 1.15 -10.31 -5.36
CA LEU A 35 0.61 -9.05 -5.91
C LEU A 35 -0.12 -9.26 -7.24
N ASP A 36 0.43 -10.08 -8.14
CA ASP A 36 -0.19 -10.40 -9.43
C ASP A 36 -1.51 -11.16 -9.24
N GLU A 37 -1.55 -12.10 -8.30
CA GLU A 37 -2.78 -12.81 -7.91
C GLU A 37 -3.85 -11.87 -7.35
N LEU A 38 -3.46 -10.71 -6.79
CA LEU A 38 -4.39 -9.72 -6.28
C LEU A 38 -5.02 -8.85 -7.39
N SER A 39 -4.55 -8.97 -8.64
CA SER A 39 -5.19 -8.41 -9.85
C SER A 39 -5.87 -7.06 -9.60
N PHE A 40 -5.08 -5.98 -9.51
CA PHE A 40 -5.62 -4.61 -9.36
C PHE A 40 -6.53 -4.17 -10.52
N THR A 41 -6.54 -4.92 -11.62
CA THR A 41 -7.40 -4.77 -12.80
C THR A 41 -8.90 -4.90 -12.50
N GLY A 42 -9.29 -5.39 -11.32
CA GLY A 42 -10.68 -5.53 -10.89
C GLY A 42 -11.10 -4.65 -9.71
N LEU A 43 -10.29 -3.67 -9.30
CA LEU A 43 -10.59 -2.78 -8.17
C LEU A 43 -11.94 -2.05 -8.30
N ASP A 44 -12.39 -1.79 -9.53
CA ASP A 44 -13.69 -1.15 -9.82
C ASP A 44 -14.89 -2.11 -9.73
N VAL A 45 -14.66 -3.43 -9.72
CA VAL A 45 -15.73 -4.45 -9.87
C VAL A 45 -15.99 -5.22 -8.55
N GLN A 46 -15.02 -5.28 -7.64
CA GLN A 46 -15.19 -5.98 -6.36
C GLN A 46 -15.44 -5.02 -5.19
N PRO A 47 -16.26 -5.41 -4.19
CA PRO A 47 -16.43 -4.61 -2.98
C PRO A 47 -15.06 -4.32 -2.34
N PRO A 48 -14.74 -3.06 -1.98
CA PRO A 48 -13.45 -2.68 -1.41
C PRO A 48 -13.03 -3.56 -0.21
N LEU A 49 -14.03 -4.02 0.55
CA LEU A 49 -13.85 -4.91 1.69
C LEU A 49 -13.31 -6.30 1.31
N LEU A 50 -13.73 -6.86 0.18
CA LEU A 50 -13.30 -8.16 -0.35
C LEU A 50 -11.88 -8.11 -0.91
N THR A 51 -11.53 -7.01 -1.57
CA THR A 51 -10.16 -6.77 -2.05
C THR A 51 -9.21 -6.59 -0.88
N LEU A 52 -9.61 -5.80 0.13
CA LEU A 52 -8.84 -5.65 1.37
C LEU A 52 -8.68 -7.00 2.09
N SER A 53 -9.73 -7.82 2.20
CA SER A 53 -9.62 -9.11 2.89
C SER A 53 -8.64 -10.07 2.21
N ARG A 54 -8.62 -10.12 0.87
CA ARG A 54 -7.68 -10.96 0.10
C ARG A 54 -6.24 -10.48 0.24
N LEU A 55 -6.04 -9.16 0.24
CA LEU A 55 -4.74 -8.55 0.48
C LEU A 55 -4.23 -8.88 1.89
N TRP A 56 -5.13 -8.90 2.87
CA TRP A 56 -4.82 -9.31 4.25
C TRP A 56 -4.59 -10.80 4.44
N GLU A 57 -5.24 -11.66 3.66
CA GLU A 57 -5.09 -13.10 3.78
C GLU A 57 -3.78 -13.61 3.15
N LYS A 58 -3.39 -13.06 2.00
CA LYS A 58 -2.25 -13.58 1.22
C LYS A 58 -1.00 -12.72 1.31
N LEU A 59 -1.14 -11.41 1.06
CA LEU A 59 0.02 -10.53 0.91
C LEU A 59 0.57 -10.13 2.27
N VAL A 60 -0.29 -9.78 3.24
CA VAL A 60 0.17 -9.34 4.56
C VAL A 60 1.00 -10.40 5.30
N PRO A 61 0.61 -11.69 5.39
CA PRO A 61 1.43 -12.69 6.07
C PRO A 61 2.78 -12.89 5.39
N LEU A 62 2.79 -12.94 4.06
CA LEU A 62 4.02 -13.09 3.28
C LEU A 62 4.97 -11.89 3.46
N LEU A 63 4.41 -10.68 3.46
CA LEU A 63 5.17 -9.46 3.74
C LEU A 63 5.70 -9.44 5.18
N LEU A 64 4.91 -9.88 6.17
CA LEU A 64 5.34 -9.93 7.56
C LEU A 64 6.35 -11.05 7.84
N GLU A 65 6.35 -12.12 7.06
CA GLU A 65 7.32 -13.21 7.19
C GLU A 65 8.66 -12.85 6.55
N ARG A 66 8.64 -12.28 5.33
CA ARG A 66 9.84 -12.10 4.50
C ARG A 66 10.35 -10.66 4.45
N HIS A 67 9.45 -9.70 4.60
CA HIS A 67 9.70 -8.28 4.39
C HIS A 67 9.21 -7.42 5.56
N ALA A 68 9.18 -7.97 6.79
CA ALA A 68 8.60 -7.28 7.94
C ALA A 68 9.21 -5.89 8.13
N ALA A 69 10.54 -5.79 8.04
CA ALA A 69 11.26 -4.53 8.16
C ALA A 69 10.82 -3.52 7.08
N ASP A 70 10.74 -3.96 5.83
CA ASP A 70 10.33 -3.12 4.70
C ASP A 70 8.86 -2.68 4.82
N PHE A 71 7.98 -3.58 5.27
CA PHE A 71 6.58 -3.30 5.52
C PHE A 71 6.41 -2.23 6.62
N TYR A 72 7.11 -2.37 7.74
CA TYR A 72 7.06 -1.38 8.82
C TYR A 72 7.73 -0.05 8.42
N GLU A 73 8.77 -0.08 7.60
CA GLU A 73 9.41 1.12 7.05
C GLU A 73 8.45 1.88 6.14
N ALA A 74 7.79 1.19 5.19
CA ALA A 74 6.79 1.80 4.32
C ALA A 74 5.62 2.39 5.13
N LEU A 75 5.11 1.63 6.11
CA LEU A 75 4.03 2.09 6.99
C LEU A 75 4.47 3.28 7.86
N SER A 76 5.72 3.31 8.31
CA SER A 76 6.31 4.42 9.06
C SER A 76 6.34 5.71 8.24
N ILE A 77 6.72 5.61 6.97
CA ILE A 77 6.74 6.75 6.04
C ILE A 77 5.32 7.29 5.80
N LEU A 78 4.34 6.40 5.63
CA LEU A 78 2.94 6.76 5.36
C LEU A 78 2.22 7.37 6.57
N THR A 79 2.43 6.77 7.74
CA THR A 79 1.73 7.16 8.97
C THR A 79 2.44 8.29 9.71
N GLY A 80 3.76 8.43 9.50
CA GLY A 80 4.63 9.29 10.30
C GLY A 80 4.98 8.70 11.68
N LYS A 81 4.57 7.46 11.96
CA LYS A 81 4.86 6.76 13.21
C LYS A 81 6.22 6.04 13.14
N PRO A 82 6.97 5.92 14.24
CA PRO A 82 8.22 5.15 14.23
C PRO A 82 7.93 3.65 14.00
N ALA A 83 8.77 2.98 13.20
CA ALA A 83 8.63 1.56 12.89
C ALA A 83 8.59 0.66 14.14
N GLU A 84 9.28 1.04 15.20
CA GLU A 84 9.27 0.32 16.49
C GLU A 84 7.90 0.36 17.18
N ALA A 85 7.19 1.49 17.10
CA ALA A 85 5.83 1.59 17.62
C ALA A 85 4.84 0.78 16.77
N LEU A 86 5.05 0.73 15.45
CA LEU A 86 4.23 -0.05 14.52
C LEU A 86 4.41 -1.57 14.71
N ARG A 87 5.55 -2.02 15.21
CA ARG A 87 5.79 -3.43 15.53
C ARG A 87 5.04 -3.91 16.77
N LEU A 88 4.82 -3.02 17.73
CA LEU A 88 4.19 -3.34 19.01
C LEU A 88 2.67 -3.10 18.99
N GLN A 89 2.14 -2.52 17.92
CA GLN A 89 0.72 -2.19 17.84
C GLN A 89 -0.13 -3.41 17.45
N PRO A 90 -1.37 -3.51 17.94
CA PRO A 90 -2.30 -4.56 17.51
C PRO A 90 -2.53 -4.51 16.00
N GLY A 91 -2.68 -5.67 15.34
CA GLY A 91 -2.88 -5.74 13.87
C GLY A 91 -4.08 -4.92 13.37
N LEU A 92 -5.16 -4.84 14.16
CA LEU A 92 -6.32 -3.98 13.86
C LEU A 92 -5.98 -2.48 13.87
N ALA A 93 -5.00 -2.05 14.66
CA ALA A 93 -4.52 -0.66 14.66
C ALA A 93 -3.72 -0.36 13.38
N THR A 94 -2.96 -1.34 12.86
CA THR A 94 -2.27 -1.24 11.56
C THR A 94 -3.25 -1.09 10.40
N LEU A 95 -4.38 -1.81 10.45
CA LEU A 95 -5.50 -1.66 9.51
C LEU A 95 -6.09 -0.25 9.54
N ALA A 96 -6.40 0.24 10.74
CA ALA A 96 -6.94 1.58 10.92
C ALA A 96 -5.96 2.65 10.42
N ASP A 97 -4.66 2.47 10.65
CA ASP A 97 -3.61 3.36 10.17
C ASP A 97 -3.56 3.40 8.64
N LEU A 98 -3.56 2.23 7.97
CA LEU A 98 -3.61 2.14 6.50
C LEU A 98 -4.85 2.85 5.93
N MET A 99 -6.02 2.55 6.50
CA MET A 99 -7.29 3.18 6.09
C MET A 99 -7.35 4.67 6.40
N SER A 100 -6.56 5.16 7.38
CA SER A 100 -6.50 6.60 7.70
C SER A 100 -5.61 7.39 6.73
N VAL A 101 -4.60 6.72 6.15
CA VAL A 101 -3.69 7.27 5.16
C VAL A 101 -4.34 7.29 3.78
N TRP A 102 -5.13 6.25 3.47
CA TRP A 102 -5.87 6.10 2.22
C TRP A 102 -7.18 6.88 2.27
N ASP A 103 -7.38 7.82 1.36
CA ASP A 103 -8.66 8.52 1.23
C ASP A 103 -9.30 8.30 -0.14
N SER A 104 -10.58 8.66 -0.24
CA SER A 104 -11.37 8.51 -1.45
C SER A 104 -10.82 9.33 -2.62
N GLN A 105 -10.16 10.46 -2.38
CA GLN A 105 -9.58 11.28 -3.44
C GLN A 105 -8.36 10.62 -4.08
N LEU A 106 -7.50 9.99 -3.28
CA LEU A 106 -6.40 9.17 -3.78
C LEU A 106 -6.87 7.91 -4.49
N ALA A 107 -7.88 7.25 -3.94
CA ALA A 107 -8.49 6.11 -4.61
C ALA A 107 -8.98 6.51 -6.01
N SER A 108 -9.68 7.66 -6.13
CA SER A 108 -10.11 8.21 -7.41
C SER A 108 -8.97 8.67 -8.31
N PHE A 109 -7.88 9.21 -7.76
CA PHE A 109 -6.71 9.62 -8.54
C PHE A 109 -6.02 8.41 -9.17
N PHE A 110 -5.75 7.36 -8.39
CA PHE A 110 -5.11 6.15 -8.89
C PHE A 110 -6.01 5.34 -9.82
N SER A 111 -7.34 5.35 -9.61
CA SER A 111 -8.26 4.73 -10.55
C SER A 111 -8.32 5.48 -11.89
N CYS A 112 -8.35 6.82 -11.88
CA CYS A 112 -8.27 7.60 -13.11
C CYS A 112 -6.93 7.45 -13.83
N ALA A 113 -5.81 7.39 -13.10
CA ALA A 113 -4.48 7.18 -13.69
C ALA A 113 -4.34 5.77 -14.30
N GLY A 114 -4.82 4.73 -13.61
CA GLY A 114 -4.78 3.35 -14.11
C GLY A 114 -5.66 3.13 -15.35
N SER A 115 -6.83 3.78 -15.41
CA SER A 115 -7.70 3.71 -16.59
C SER A 115 -7.14 4.46 -17.80
N ALA A 116 -6.33 5.51 -17.58
CA ALA A 116 -5.72 6.28 -18.67
C ALA A 116 -4.61 5.51 -19.41
N GLU A 117 -3.98 4.51 -18.79
CA GLU A 117 -3.03 3.61 -19.45
C GLU A 117 -3.72 2.52 -20.29
N GLN A 118 -4.95 2.13 -19.93
CA GLN A 118 -5.68 1.07 -20.61
C GLN A 118 -6.35 1.52 -21.93
N GLU A 119 -6.55 2.82 -22.14
CA GLU A 119 -7.04 3.39 -23.41
C GLU A 119 -5.93 3.71 -24.43
N ARG A 120 -4.66 3.43 -24.10
CA ARG A 120 -3.50 3.68 -25.00
C ARG A 120 -2.73 2.43 -25.44
N SER A 121 -3.22 1.22 -25.14
CA SER A 121 -2.67 -0.06 -25.65
C SER A 121 -3.52 -0.66 -26.75
#